data_AF-A0A645IRE5-F1
#
_entry.id   AF-A0A645IRE5-F1
#
_cell.length_a   1.000
_cell.length_b   1.000
_cell.length_c   1.000
_cell.angle_alpha   90.00
_cell.angle_beta   90.00
_cell.angle_gamma   90.00
#
_symmetry.space_group_name_H-M   'P 1'
#
loop_
_entity.id
_entity.type
_entity.pdbx_description
1 polymer ?
#
loop_
_entity_poly.entity_id
_entity_poly.type
_entity_poly.pdbx_seq_one_letter_code
_entity_poly.pdbx_strand_id
1 'polypeptide(L)'
;MGIYVETSATGLYRLENFTACGFTEIISHTGTTLSPGEILIRGKYTSVSKLVETGNGLATAAIKIFPSFLYKELQNALKKLTPSIFSGLISHGGIISPSYRISSKDRNKGYMIIYGGANLFAPLIEKGIATNLSIASSLFDVEKMTDIRNY
;
A
#
# COMPACT_ATOMS: atom_id res chain seq x y z
N MET A 1 -9.84 -9.58 -20.43
CA MET A 1 -9.70 -8.11 -20.38
C MET A 1 -8.83 -7.74 -19.20
N GLY A 2 -7.90 -6.82 -19.38
CA GLY A 2 -7.07 -6.29 -18.28
C GLY A 2 -7.78 -5.18 -17.54
N ILE A 3 -7.43 -4.97 -16.28
CA ILE A 3 -7.92 -3.84 -15.48
C ILE A 3 -6.78 -2.84 -15.42
N TYR A 4 -6.99 -1.66 -16.00
CA TYR A 4 -6.02 -0.56 -15.86
C TYR A 4 -6.10 0.00 -14.44
N VAL A 5 -4.98 -0.04 -13.72
CA VAL A 5 -4.84 0.44 -12.35
C VAL A 5 -3.70 1.42 -12.28
N GLU A 6 -3.95 2.59 -11.69
CA GLU A 6 -3.00 3.67 -11.50
C GLU A 6 -2.71 3.84 -10.00
N THR A 7 -1.47 4.15 -9.62
CA THR A 7 -1.13 4.53 -8.24
C THR A 7 -1.29 6.03 -8.09
N SER A 8 -2.34 6.47 -7.40
CA SER A 8 -2.68 7.90 -7.25
C SER A 8 -1.85 8.58 -6.15
N ALA A 9 -1.73 7.90 -5.00
CA ALA A 9 -1.03 8.41 -3.84
C ALA A 9 -0.51 7.30 -2.92
N THR A 10 0.39 7.66 -2.01
CA THR A 10 0.82 6.83 -0.88
C THR A 10 0.81 7.67 0.39
N GLY A 11 0.48 7.06 1.52
CA GLY A 11 0.36 7.77 2.79
C GLY A 11 0.66 6.89 3.99
N LEU A 12 0.66 7.50 5.17
CA LEU A 12 0.71 6.79 6.44
C LEU A 12 -0.70 6.34 6.82
N TYR A 13 -0.86 5.05 6.99
CA TYR A 13 -2.11 4.39 7.35
C TYR A 13 -2.04 3.96 8.81
N ARG A 14 -2.98 4.46 9.61
CA ARG A 14 -3.03 4.23 11.05
C ARG A 14 -3.80 2.97 11.38
N LEU A 15 -3.22 2.18 12.29
CA LEU A 15 -3.90 1.10 12.97
C LEU A 15 -3.93 1.37 14.46
N GLU A 16 -5.07 1.07 15.07
CA GLU A 16 -5.26 1.07 16.51
C GLU A 16 -5.88 -0.27 16.91
N ASN A 17 -5.25 -0.99 17.82
CA ASN A 17 -5.66 -2.34 18.24
C ASN A 17 -5.95 -3.28 17.04
N PHE A 18 -5.04 -3.31 16.07
CA PHE A 18 -5.15 -4.06 14.81
C PHE A 18 -6.33 -3.66 13.91
N THR A 19 -7.01 -2.56 14.24
CA THR A 19 -8.13 -2.02 13.45
C THR A 19 -7.66 -0.88 12.57
N ALA A 20 -8.00 -0.95 11.28
CA ALA A 20 -7.71 0.09 10.30
C ALA A 20 -8.48 1.40 10.60
N CYS A 21 -7.76 2.49 10.84
CA CYS A 21 -8.35 3.80 11.18
C CYS A 21 -8.37 4.79 10.00
N GLY A 22 -7.59 4.54 8.95
CA GLY A 22 -7.48 5.42 7.78
C GLY A 22 -6.11 6.10 7.66
N PHE A 23 -6.00 7.02 6.70
CA PHE A 23 -4.77 7.77 6.44
C PHE A 23 -4.61 8.95 7.42
N THR A 24 -3.39 9.17 7.93
CA THR A 24 -3.03 10.39 8.67
C THR A 24 -2.50 11.47 7.74
N GLU A 25 -1.69 11.06 6.77
CA GLU A 25 -1.17 11.90 5.69
C GLU A 25 -1.22 11.14 4.37
N ILE A 26 -1.31 11.88 3.26
CA ILE A 26 -1.29 11.34 1.91
C ILE A 26 -0.37 12.23 1.05
N ILE A 27 0.49 11.59 0.27
CA ILE A 27 1.38 12.24 -0.68
C ILE A 27 1.04 11.68 -2.07
N SER A 28 0.72 12.58 -3.02
CA SER A 28 0.50 12.18 -4.41
C SER A 28 1.80 11.68 -5.05
N HIS A 29 1.68 10.71 -5.95
CA HIS A 29 2.80 10.33 -6.84
C HIS A 29 3.01 11.35 -7.98
N THR A 30 2.09 12.30 -8.16
CA THR A 30 2.20 13.32 -9.20
C THR A 30 3.30 14.31 -8.83
N GLY A 31 4.33 14.40 -9.67
CA GLY A 31 5.42 15.36 -9.49
C GLY A 31 6.54 14.92 -8.54
N THR A 32 6.62 13.62 -8.20
CA THR A 32 7.71 13.06 -7.38
C THR A 32 8.55 12.08 -8.18
N THR A 33 9.89 12.23 -8.15
CA THR A 33 10.82 11.26 -8.76
C THR A 33 11.11 10.07 -7.85
N LEU A 34 10.91 10.25 -6.54
CA LEU A 34 11.04 9.21 -5.54
C LEU A 34 9.66 8.71 -5.10
N SER A 35 9.55 7.41 -4.81
CA SER A 35 8.32 6.85 -4.25
C SER A 35 8.00 7.53 -2.91
N PRO A 36 6.79 8.09 -2.71
CA PRO A 36 6.41 8.66 -1.41
C PRO A 36 6.46 7.65 -0.27
N GLY A 37 6.20 6.36 -0.54
CA GLY A 37 6.38 5.30 0.46
C GLY A 37 7.85 5.14 0.89
N GLU A 38 8.78 5.32 -0.05
CA GLU A 38 10.21 5.30 0.27
C GLU A 38 10.60 6.51 1.14
N ILE A 39 10.11 7.70 0.79
CA ILE A 39 10.34 8.93 1.57
C ILE A 39 9.84 8.76 3.02
N LEU A 40 8.61 8.26 3.19
CA LEU A 40 7.98 8.08 4.50
C LEU A 40 8.75 7.09 5.38
N ILE A 41 9.20 5.97 4.81
CA ILE A 41 9.97 4.96 5.56
C ILE A 41 11.37 5.48 5.89
N ARG A 42 12.09 6.05 4.91
CA ARG A 42 13.45 6.60 5.13
C ARG A 42 13.46 7.75 6.12
N GLY A 43 12.40 8.56 6.12
CA GLY A 43 12.18 9.62 7.11
C GLY A 43 11.80 9.14 8.50
N LYS A 44 11.68 7.82 8.72
CA LYS A 44 11.26 7.19 9.98
C LYS A 44 9.88 7.67 10.46
N TYR A 45 8.98 7.94 9.53
CA TYR A 45 7.59 8.32 9.85
C TYR A 45 6.68 7.11 10.12
N THR A 46 7.14 5.90 9.80
CA THR A 46 6.43 4.66 10.12
C THR A 46 6.74 4.17 11.53
N SER A 47 5.87 3.32 12.06
CA SER A 47 6.08 2.60 13.33
C SER A 47 5.63 1.15 13.21
N VAL A 48 6.05 0.48 12.14
CA VAL A 48 5.68 -0.90 11.81
C VAL A 48 6.14 -1.86 12.91
N SER A 49 7.33 -1.65 13.50
CA SER A 49 7.82 -2.46 14.62
C SER A 49 6.85 -2.43 15.81
N LYS A 50 6.38 -1.24 16.18
CA LYS A 50 5.39 -1.09 17.27
C LYS A 50 4.02 -1.65 16.88
N LEU A 51 3.63 -1.47 15.62
CA LEU A 51 2.37 -1.97 15.09
C LEU A 51 2.28 -3.48 15.21
N VAL A 52 3.33 -4.22 14.85
CA VAL A 52 3.31 -5.69 14.94
C VAL A 52 3.29 -6.19 16.40
N GLU A 53 3.92 -5.47 17.33
CA GLU A 53 3.97 -5.84 18.74
C GLU A 53 2.68 -5.52 19.50
N THR A 54 2.06 -4.38 19.20
CA THR A 54 0.98 -3.80 20.02
C THR A 54 -0.35 -3.66 19.29
N GLY A 55 -0.37 -3.87 17.98
CA GLY A 55 -1.51 -3.55 17.11
C GLY A 55 -1.69 -2.05 16.83
N ASN A 56 -0.78 -1.20 17.32
CA ASN A 56 -0.90 0.25 17.24
C ASN A 56 0.30 0.85 16.51
N GLY A 57 0.06 1.60 15.43
CA GLY A 57 1.13 2.29 14.72
C GLY A 57 0.75 2.77 13.32
N LEU A 58 1.78 3.13 12.56
CA LEU A 58 1.68 3.69 11.21
C LEU A 58 2.44 2.80 10.23
N ALA A 59 1.78 2.41 9.15
CA ALA A 59 2.37 1.69 8.03
C ALA A 59 2.11 2.46 6.73
N THR A 60 2.94 2.29 5.70
CA THR A 60 2.63 2.91 4.41
C THR A 60 1.50 2.15 3.70
N ALA A 61 0.58 2.87 3.07
CA ALA A 61 -0.40 2.29 2.16
C ALA A 61 -0.56 3.15 0.91
N ALA A 62 -0.82 2.50 -0.23
CA ALA A 62 -1.04 3.14 -1.51
C ALA A 62 -2.53 3.18 -1.83
N ILE A 63 -2.97 4.31 -2.37
CA ILE A 63 -4.26 4.48 -3.01
C ILE A 63 -4.07 4.20 -4.48
N LYS A 64 -4.71 3.15 -4.97
CA LYS A 64 -4.78 2.81 -6.38
C LYS A 64 -6.17 3.10 -6.92
N ILE A 65 -6.26 3.66 -8.11
CA ILE A 65 -7.52 4.00 -8.76
C ILE A 65 -7.68 3.25 -10.09
N PHE A 66 -8.94 3.03 -10.48
CA PHE A 66 -9.29 2.35 -11.72
C PHE A 66 -10.64 2.88 -12.27
N PRO A 67 -10.97 2.66 -13.56
CA PRO A 67 -12.28 2.99 -14.09
C PRO A 67 -13.41 2.27 -13.33
N SER A 68 -14.34 3.01 -12.73
CA SER A 68 -15.38 2.45 -11.84
C SER A 68 -16.24 1.36 -12.47
N PHE A 69 -16.49 1.42 -13.78
CA PHE A 69 -17.27 0.40 -14.49
C PHE A 69 -16.57 -0.98 -14.52
N LEU A 70 -15.27 -1.06 -14.24
CA LEU A 70 -14.50 -2.30 -14.13
C LEU A 70 -14.53 -2.93 -12.72
N TYR A 71 -15.38 -2.42 -11.82
CA TYR A 71 -15.37 -2.87 -10.42
C TYR A 71 -15.71 -4.35 -10.26
N LYS A 72 -16.64 -4.87 -11.08
CA LYS A 72 -17.03 -6.29 -11.04
C LYS A 72 -15.87 -7.19 -11.50
N GLU A 73 -15.16 -6.78 -12.54
CA GLU A 73 -13.97 -7.43 -13.05
C GLU A 73 -12.86 -7.44 -11.99
N LEU A 74 -12.68 -6.32 -11.28
CA LEU A 74 -11.72 -6.23 -10.17
C LEU A 74 -12.07 -7.23 -9.08
N GLN A 75 -13.32 -7.28 -8.63
CA GLN A 75 -13.73 -8.23 -7.61
C GLN A 75 -13.48 -9.68 -8.06
N ASN A 76 -13.74 -10.00 -9.33
CA ASN A 76 -13.47 -11.33 -9.87
C ASN A 76 -11.96 -11.64 -9.96
N ALA A 77 -11.12 -10.65 -10.25
CA ALA A 77 -9.67 -10.80 -10.25
C ALA A 77 -9.14 -11.02 -8.82
N LEU A 78 -9.59 -10.21 -7.86
CA LEU A 78 -9.20 -10.32 -6.45
C LEU A 78 -9.54 -11.70 -5.86
N LYS A 79 -10.71 -12.27 -6.21
CA LYS A 79 -11.11 -13.63 -5.80
C LYS A 79 -10.19 -14.74 -6.30
N LYS A 80 -9.43 -14.50 -7.37
CA LYS A 80 -8.50 -15.46 -7.95
C LYS A 80 -7.07 -15.32 -7.42
N LEU A 81 -6.79 -14.27 -6.63
CA LEU A 81 -5.46 -14.06 -6.06
C LEU A 81 -5.21 -15.05 -4.92
N THR A 82 -4.03 -15.64 -4.91
CA THR A 82 -3.58 -16.53 -3.84
C THR A 82 -3.10 -15.70 -2.65
N PRO A 83 -3.73 -15.79 -1.46
CA PRO A 83 -3.38 -14.94 -0.31
C PRO A 83 -1.94 -15.15 0.22
N SER A 84 -1.33 -16.31 -0.06
CA SER A 84 0.08 -16.58 0.30
C SER A 84 1.09 -15.76 -0.51
N ILE A 85 0.72 -15.35 -1.72
CA ILE A 85 1.60 -14.59 -2.62
C ILE A 85 1.22 -13.10 -2.61
N PHE A 86 -0.08 -12.81 -2.65
CA PHE A 86 -0.60 -11.46 -2.72
C PHE A 86 -1.42 -11.16 -1.47
N SER A 87 -0.80 -10.46 -0.54
CA SER A 87 -1.43 -9.98 0.69
C SER A 87 -1.37 -8.45 0.78
N GLY A 88 -2.12 -7.89 1.72
CA GLY A 88 -2.04 -6.45 2.04
C GLY A 88 -3.12 -5.57 1.41
N LEU A 89 -4.12 -6.13 0.71
CA LEU A 89 -5.33 -5.39 0.37
C LEU A 89 -6.08 -5.03 1.67
N ILE A 90 -6.26 -3.72 1.92
CA ILE A 90 -6.97 -3.21 3.09
C ILE A 90 -8.44 -3.04 2.77
N SER A 91 -8.74 -2.35 1.67
CA SER A 91 -10.11 -2.10 1.23
C SER A 91 -10.18 -1.78 -0.26
N HIS A 92 -11.37 -1.91 -0.82
CA HIS A 92 -11.64 -1.50 -2.19
C HIS A 92 -13.10 -1.06 -2.35
N GLY A 93 -13.38 -0.29 -3.38
CA GLY A 93 -14.74 0.14 -3.69
C GLY A 93 -14.90 0.59 -5.14
N GLY A 94 -16.13 0.51 -5.65
CA GLY A 94 -16.45 0.94 -7.01
C GLY A 94 -16.40 2.45 -7.21
N ILE A 95 -16.50 3.23 -6.12
CA ILE A 95 -16.40 4.69 -6.11
C ILE A 95 -15.51 5.12 -4.94
N ILE A 96 -14.54 5.99 -5.21
CA ILE A 96 -13.62 6.52 -4.22
C ILE A 96 -14.30 7.55 -3.29
N SER A 97 -14.05 7.40 -1.98
CA SER A 97 -14.47 8.36 -0.95
C SER A 97 -13.84 9.74 -1.20
N PRO A 98 -14.54 10.85 -0.93
CA PRO A 98 -13.96 12.19 -0.98
C PRO A 98 -12.64 12.33 -0.22
N SER A 99 -12.50 11.65 0.92
CA SER A 99 -11.31 11.71 1.78
C SER A 99 -10.04 11.10 1.17
N TYR A 100 -10.16 10.34 0.07
CA TYR A 100 -9.03 9.67 -0.60
C TYR A 100 -8.75 10.22 -1.99
N ARG A 101 -9.49 11.24 -2.44
CA ARG A 101 -9.32 11.85 -3.76
C ARG A 101 -8.12 12.79 -3.75
N ILE A 102 -7.27 12.67 -4.76
CA ILE A 102 -6.15 13.60 -4.98
C ILE A 102 -6.59 14.73 -5.89
N SER A 103 -7.47 14.44 -6.86
CA SER A 103 -8.02 15.40 -7.79
C SER A 103 -9.55 15.28 -7.89
N SER A 104 -10.20 16.37 -8.31
CA SER A 104 -11.62 16.37 -8.65
C SER A 104 -11.96 15.36 -9.77
N LYS A 105 -10.98 15.01 -10.62
CA LYS A 105 -11.09 14.00 -11.67
C LYS A 105 -11.32 12.58 -11.13
N ASP A 106 -10.98 12.33 -9.86
CA ASP A 106 -11.09 11.00 -9.25
C ASP A 106 -12.53 10.65 -8.87
N ARG A 107 -13.46 11.61 -8.89
CA ARG A 107 -14.84 11.44 -8.39
C ARG A 107 -15.59 10.20 -8.90
N ASN A 108 -15.29 9.76 -10.13
CA ASN A 108 -15.95 8.63 -10.80
C ASN A 108 -15.04 7.40 -10.94
N LYS A 109 -13.94 7.34 -10.17
CA LYS A 109 -13.00 6.22 -10.15
C LYS A 109 -13.36 5.25 -9.03
N GLY A 110 -13.14 3.96 -9.27
CA GLY A 110 -13.04 2.99 -8.21
C GLY A 110 -11.66 3.07 -7.56
N TYR A 111 -11.51 2.46 -6.38
CA TYR A 111 -10.26 2.51 -5.62
C TYR A 111 -9.91 1.19 -4.93
N MET A 112 -8.62 1.03 -4.63
CA MET A 112 -8.07 0.07 -3.70
C MET A 112 -7.11 0.78 -2.75
N ILE A 113 -7.12 0.37 -1.49
CA ILE A 113 -6.10 0.72 -0.50
C ILE A 113 -5.29 -0.54 -0.23
N ILE A 114 -3.97 -0.48 -0.45
CA ILE A 114 -3.07 -1.63 -0.33
C ILE A 114 -1.85 -1.22 0.49
N TYR A 115 -1.45 -2.02 1.47
CA TYR A 115 -0.19 -1.81 2.18
C TYR A 115 1.01 -1.79 1.23
N GLY A 116 1.98 -0.92 1.50
CA GLY A 116 3.23 -0.91 0.77
C GLY A 116 4.08 -2.14 1.11
N GLY A 117 4.60 -2.84 0.10
CA GLY A 117 5.47 -4.01 0.33
C GLY A 117 6.75 -3.67 1.10
N ALA A 118 7.22 -2.43 1.00
CA ALA A 118 8.38 -1.94 1.74
C ALA A 118 8.16 -1.85 3.26
N ASN A 119 6.91 -1.96 3.75
CA ASN A 119 6.64 -2.06 5.19
C ASN A 119 7.38 -3.26 5.82
N LEU A 120 7.65 -4.33 5.06
CA LEU A 120 8.44 -5.47 5.54
C LEU A 120 9.85 -5.06 6.00
N PHE A 121 10.44 -4.03 5.36
CA PHE A 121 11.78 -3.54 5.65
C PHE A 121 11.78 -2.31 6.55
N ALA A 122 10.63 -1.68 6.79
CA ALA A 122 10.52 -0.49 7.63
C ALA A 122 11.11 -0.68 9.04
N PRO A 123 10.91 -1.83 9.74
CA PRO A 123 11.56 -2.08 11.04
C PRO A 123 13.09 -1.95 11.05
N LEU A 124 13.76 -2.31 9.95
CA LEU A 124 15.22 -2.18 9.84
C LEU A 124 15.66 -0.71 9.83
N ILE A 125 14.88 0.15 9.15
CA ILE A 125 15.12 1.60 9.10
C ILE A 125 14.75 2.25 10.45
N GLU A 126 13.59 1.89 11.02
CA GLU A 126 13.11 2.38 12.31
C GLU A 126 14.13 2.14 13.43
N LYS A 127 14.71 0.93 13.48
CA LYS A 127 15.73 0.53 14.46
C LYS A 127 17.16 1.00 14.11
N GLY A 128 17.36 1.65 12.96
CA GLY A 128 18.67 2.13 12.52
C GLY A 128 19.65 1.02 12.09
N ILE A 129 19.15 -0.19 11.82
CA ILE A 129 19.93 -1.33 11.32
C ILE A 129 20.31 -1.10 9.85
N ALA A 130 19.41 -0.50 9.08
CA ALA A 130 19.64 -0.06 7.72
C ALA A 130 19.36 1.45 7.59
N THR A 131 20.01 2.09 6.63
CA THR A 131 19.83 3.52 6.33
C THR A 131 19.28 3.77 4.92
N ASN A 132 19.49 2.81 4.01
CA ASN A 132 19.05 2.89 2.63
C ASN A 132 17.93 1.88 2.36
N LEU A 133 16.91 2.36 1.66
CA LEU A 133 15.80 1.57 1.10
C LEU A 133 15.57 2.09 -0.31
N SER A 134 15.40 1.19 -1.28
CA SER A 134 14.99 1.55 -2.64
C SER A 134 13.79 0.70 -3.03
N ILE A 135 12.77 1.33 -3.62
CA ILE A 135 11.55 0.67 -4.08
C ILE A 135 11.54 0.61 -5.62
N ALA A 136 11.02 -0.50 -6.17
CA ALA A 136 10.85 -0.74 -7.61
C ALA A 136 12.15 -0.78 -8.43
N SER A 137 13.21 -1.34 -7.86
CA SER A 137 14.54 -1.41 -8.50
C SER A 137 14.76 -2.66 -9.37
N SER A 138 13.95 -3.71 -9.26
CA SER A 138 14.21 -5.01 -9.91
C SER A 138 12.94 -5.86 -10.12
N LEU A 139 13.04 -6.86 -11.00
CA LEU A 139 12.01 -7.88 -11.25
C LEU A 139 12.46 -9.22 -10.70
N PHE A 140 11.54 -9.98 -10.11
CA PHE A 140 11.81 -11.29 -9.53
C PHE A 140 10.73 -12.29 -9.95
N ASP A 141 11.14 -13.52 -10.26
CA ASP A 141 10.20 -14.61 -10.54
C ASP A 141 9.55 -15.07 -9.25
N VAL A 142 8.21 -15.04 -9.21
CA VAL A 142 7.45 -15.43 -8.02
C VAL A 142 7.71 -16.89 -7.62
N GLU A 143 7.98 -17.77 -8.58
CA GLU A 143 8.28 -19.19 -8.36
C GLU A 143 9.60 -19.41 -7.59
N LYS A 144 10.49 -18.41 -7.57
CA LYS A 144 11.75 -18.43 -6.82
C LYS A 144 11.63 -17.81 -5.43
N MET A 145 10.46 -17.26 -5.07
CA MET A 145 10.24 -16.65 -3.76
C MET A 145 9.76 -17.69 -2.75
N THR A 146 10.28 -17.62 -1.53
CA THR A 146 9.84 -18.47 -0.42
C THR A 146 8.90 -17.70 0.49
N ASP A 147 7.83 -18.36 0.94
CA ASP A 147 6.93 -17.79 1.94
C ASP A 147 7.70 -17.54 3.25
N ILE A 148 7.57 -16.32 3.80
CA ILE A 148 8.25 -15.94 5.03
C ILE A 148 7.77 -16.76 6.24
N ARG A 149 6.57 -17.34 6.18
CA ARG A 149 6.02 -18.22 7.23
C ARG A 149 6.68 -19.60 7.30
N ASN A 150 7.55 -19.92 6.34
CA ASN A 150 8.34 -21.14 6.37
C ASN A 150 9.61 -21.00 7.24
N TYR A 151 9.83 -19.82 7.84
CA TYR A 151 10.91 -19.52 8.79
C TYR A 151 10.30 -19.05 10.12
#